data_AF-A0A7D9IX06-F1
#
_entry.id   AF-A0A7D9IX06-F1
#
_cell.length_a   1.000
_cell.length_b   1.000
_cell.length_c   1.000
_cell.angle_alpha   90.00
_cell.angle_beta   90.00
_cell.angle_gamma   90.00
#
_symmetry.space_group_name_H-M   'P 1'
#
loop_
_entity.id
_entity.type
_entity.pdbx_description
1 polymer ?
#
loop_
_entity_poly.entity_id
_entity_poly.type
_entity_poly.pdbx_seq_one_letter_code
_entity_poly.pdbx_strand_id
1 'polypeptide(L)'
;MSKETQAKVKFSYNRSSRKVLIDVKHGTTGWFTGELATVLGFDQDTLIEKKTSSPYAADINGGFSSMYVYTDIVDAQFVGDVKVPLLRIVNIEGEYGNTVHASFRNLQYVPVKVNSFETIEVNIKNDQNENVSFEFGKSIATLHFRQKRSQYFI
;
A
#
# COMPACT_ATOMS: atom_id res chain seq x y z
N MET A 1 -14.97 -18.75 41.96
CA MET A 1 -14.04 -17.63 41.74
C MET A 1 -13.05 -18.02 40.65
N SER A 2 -13.32 -17.62 39.40
CA SER A 2 -12.43 -17.84 38.26
C SER A 2 -11.20 -16.93 38.42
N LYS A 3 -9.99 -17.50 38.40
CA LYS A 3 -8.76 -16.71 38.33
C LYS A 3 -8.61 -16.23 36.89
N GLU A 4 -8.96 -14.97 36.61
CA GLU A 4 -8.60 -14.32 35.36
C GLU A 4 -7.08 -14.29 35.22
N THR A 5 -6.55 -15.00 34.23
CA THR A 5 -5.14 -14.93 33.85
C THR A 5 -4.87 -13.52 33.31
N GLN A 6 -4.31 -12.65 34.15
CA GLN A 6 -4.06 -11.26 33.78
C GLN A 6 -2.96 -11.19 32.71
N ALA A 7 -3.33 -10.82 31.48
CA ALA A 7 -2.43 -10.73 30.34
C ALA A 7 -1.15 -9.93 30.66
N LYS A 8 0.01 -10.42 30.19
CA LYS A 8 1.32 -9.78 30.39
C LYS A 8 1.52 -8.53 29.54
N VAL A 9 0.78 -8.44 28.43
CA VAL A 9 0.74 -7.31 27.52
C VAL A 9 -0.73 -6.94 27.30
N LYS A 10 -1.05 -5.66 27.40
CA LYS A 10 -2.39 -5.12 27.17
C LYS A 10 -2.32 -4.06 26.08
N PHE A 11 -3.15 -4.23 25.05
CA PHE A 11 -3.36 -3.23 24.00
C PHE A 11 -4.60 -2.40 24.33
N SER A 12 -4.55 -1.12 24.00
CA SER A 12 -5.69 -0.21 24.12
C SER A 12 -5.63 0.80 22.99
N TYR A 13 -6.79 1.20 22.46
CA TYR A 13 -6.87 2.16 21.36
C TYR A 13 -7.54 3.44 21.84
N ASN A 14 -6.85 4.57 21.67
CA ASN A 14 -7.42 5.88 21.95
C ASN A 14 -8.12 6.40 20.69
N ARG A 15 -9.46 6.44 20.70
CA ARG A 15 -10.27 6.87 19.55
C ARG A 15 -10.05 8.33 19.15
N SER A 16 -9.76 9.22 20.09
CA SER A 16 -9.61 10.66 19.77
C SER A 16 -8.27 10.96 19.13
N SER A 17 -7.18 10.35 19.62
CA SER A 17 -5.85 10.50 19.01
C SER A 17 -5.58 9.50 17.88
N ARG A 18 -6.42 8.48 17.75
CA ARG A 18 -6.23 7.29 16.90
C ARG A 18 -4.93 6.53 17.19
N LYS A 19 -4.38 6.65 18.41
CA LYS A 19 -3.11 6.04 18.81
C LYS A 19 -3.34 4.74 19.56
N VAL A 20 -2.39 3.81 19.43
CA VAL A 20 -2.35 2.58 20.20
C VAL A 20 -1.53 2.79 21.45
N LEU A 21 -2.03 2.30 22.58
CA LEU A 21 -1.35 2.27 23.87
C LEU A 21 -1.04 0.81 24.19
N ILE A 22 0.24 0.52 24.41
CA ILE A 22 0.72 -0.80 24.78
C ILE A 22 1.18 -0.71 26.23
N ASP A 23 0.62 -1.53 27.10
CA ASP A 23 0.98 -1.64 28.51
C ASP A 23 1.61 -3.01 28.76
N VAL A 24 2.88 -3.00 29.14
CA VAL A 24 3.69 -4.20 29.33
C VAL A 24 4.05 -4.32 30.81
N LYS A 25 3.79 -5.48 31.41
CA LYS A 25 4.14 -5.73 32.82
C LYS A 25 5.67 -5.74 33.01
N HIS A 26 6.10 -5.38 34.20
CA HIS A 26 7.50 -5.38 34.60
C HIS A 26 8.18 -6.74 34.29
N GLY A 27 9.34 -6.70 33.63
CA GLY A 27 10.08 -7.90 33.22
C GLY A 27 9.54 -8.59 31.95
N THR A 28 8.63 -7.95 31.21
CA THR A 28 8.20 -8.38 29.87
C THR A 28 8.61 -7.30 28.85
N THR A 29 8.92 -7.71 27.63
CA THR A 29 9.21 -6.82 26.51
C THR A 29 8.38 -7.23 25.29
N GLY A 30 7.81 -6.27 24.59
CA GLY A 30 7.18 -6.48 23.28
C GLY A 30 8.10 -5.98 22.19
N TRP A 31 8.39 -6.81 21.19
CA TRP A 31 9.16 -6.40 20.02
C TRP A 31 8.25 -6.45 18.80
N PHE A 32 8.03 -5.29 18.18
CA PHE A 32 7.17 -5.16 16.99
C PHE A 32 8.05 -4.83 15.79
N THR A 33 7.91 -5.63 14.74
CA THR A 33 8.70 -5.52 13.51
C THR A 33 7.78 -5.50 12.30
N GLY A 34 8.29 -5.02 11.16
CA GLY A 34 7.60 -5.03 9.89
C GLY A 34 6.23 -4.32 9.89
N GLU A 35 5.29 -4.85 9.11
CA GLU A 35 3.97 -4.27 8.88
C GLU A 35 3.15 -4.09 10.16
N LEU A 36 3.28 -5.01 11.13
CA LEU A 36 2.53 -4.90 12.38
C LEU A 36 2.93 -3.65 13.17
N ALA A 37 4.22 -3.28 13.18
CA ALA A 37 4.67 -2.05 13.83
C ALA A 37 4.03 -0.83 13.16
N THR A 38 4.06 -0.78 11.82
CA THR A 38 3.44 0.28 11.02
C THR A 38 1.93 0.39 11.28
N VAL A 39 1.21 -0.74 11.27
CA VAL A 39 -0.24 -0.78 11.52
C VAL A 39 -0.59 -0.22 12.90
N LEU A 40 0.23 -0.52 13.90
CA LEU A 40 0.05 -0.02 15.26
C LEU A 40 0.51 1.44 15.44
N GLY A 41 1.12 2.05 14.42
CA GLY A 41 1.61 3.42 14.44
C GLY A 41 2.98 3.60 15.12
N PHE A 42 3.81 2.55 15.14
CA PHE A 42 5.18 2.55 15.63
C PHE A 42 6.18 2.50 14.47
N ASP A 43 7.42 2.95 14.72
CA ASP A 43 8.53 2.73 13.80
C ASP A 43 8.90 1.24 13.73
N GLN A 44 9.54 0.82 12.65
CA GLN A 44 10.00 -0.57 12.54
C GLN A 44 11.03 -0.90 13.63
N ASP A 45 11.03 -2.17 14.06
CA ASP A 45 11.90 -2.70 15.10
C ASP A 45 11.77 -2.02 16.47
N THR A 46 10.57 -1.58 16.82
CA THR A 46 10.30 -0.93 18.10
C THR A 46 10.24 -1.94 19.25
N LEU A 47 11.10 -1.75 20.26
CA LEU A 47 11.06 -2.46 21.54
C LEU A 47 10.23 -1.67 22.57
N ILE A 48 9.24 -2.34 23.17
CA ILE A 48 8.35 -1.79 24.19
C ILE A 48 8.58 -2.53 25.51
N GLU A 49 9.22 -1.87 26.47
CA GLU A 49 9.52 -2.43 27.80
C GLU A 49 8.61 -1.87 28.91
N LYS A 50 7.86 -0.82 28.59
CA LYS A 50 6.98 -0.11 29.50
C LYS A 50 5.74 0.38 28.77
N LYS A 51 4.81 0.95 29.53
CA LYS A 51 3.63 1.59 28.97
C LYS A 51 4.01 2.72 28.00
N THR A 52 3.65 2.54 26.73
CA THR A 52 4.04 3.44 25.63
C THR A 52 2.86 3.67 24.69
N SER A 53 2.66 4.93 24.29
CA SER A 53 1.73 5.31 23.23
C SER A 53 2.47 5.34 21.90
N SER A 54 1.81 4.91 20.83
CA SER A 54 2.33 4.99 19.47
C SER A 54 2.68 6.44 19.09
N PRO A 55 3.82 6.67 18.42
CA PRO A 55 4.18 8.00 17.92
C PRO A 55 3.19 8.49 16.86
N TYR A 56 2.66 7.59 16.04
CA TYR A 56 1.72 7.89 14.95
C TYR A 56 0.32 7.32 15.21
N ALA A 57 -0.66 7.81 14.46
CA ALA A 57 -1.99 7.19 14.44
C ALA A 57 -1.88 5.78 13.85
N ALA A 58 -2.59 4.83 14.43
CA ALA A 58 -2.70 3.49 13.87
C ALA A 58 -3.48 3.54 12.56
N ASP A 59 -3.01 2.76 11.60
CA ASP A 59 -3.59 2.62 10.27
C ASP A 59 -3.70 1.13 9.96
N ILE A 60 -4.92 0.63 9.83
CA ILE A 60 -5.17 -0.78 9.56
C ILE A 60 -4.63 -1.21 8.19
N ASN A 61 -4.48 -0.26 7.27
CA ASN A 61 -3.90 -0.52 5.96
C ASN A 61 -2.37 -0.48 5.97
N GLY A 62 -1.74 -0.11 7.11
CA GLY A 62 -0.30 -0.03 7.24
C GLY A 62 0.36 0.93 6.24
N GLY A 63 -0.37 1.96 5.79
CA GLY A 63 0.08 2.86 4.74
C GLY A 63 -0.04 2.30 3.32
N PHE A 64 -0.62 1.12 3.10
CA PHE A 64 -0.88 0.55 1.78
C PHE A 64 -2.31 0.89 1.33
N SER A 65 -2.45 2.07 0.72
CA SER A 65 -3.73 2.61 0.27
C SER A 65 -3.90 2.55 -1.24
N SER A 66 -2.78 2.54 -1.97
CA SER A 66 -2.75 2.64 -3.42
C SER A 66 -1.73 1.68 -4.02
N MET A 67 -2.10 1.14 -5.18
CA MET A 67 -1.24 0.35 -6.05
C MET A 67 -0.79 1.19 -7.23
N TYR A 68 0.53 1.35 -7.39
CA TYR A 68 1.15 2.06 -8.49
C TYR A 68 1.56 1.04 -9.54
N VAL A 69 0.91 1.10 -10.70
CA VAL A 69 1.12 0.16 -11.81
C VAL A 69 2.10 0.79 -12.79
N TYR A 70 3.31 0.26 -12.84
CA TYR A 70 4.37 0.62 -13.77
C TYR A 70 4.43 -0.39 -14.92
N THR A 71 4.87 0.07 -16.09
CA THR A 71 5.12 -0.81 -17.22
C THR A 71 6.21 -0.26 -18.11
N ASP A 72 6.99 -1.14 -18.72
CA ASP A 72 8.14 -0.81 -19.57
C ASP A 72 7.75 -0.18 -20.92
N ILE A 73 6.51 -0.37 -21.36
CA ILE A 73 5.99 0.20 -22.62
C ILE A 73 5.53 1.66 -22.50
N VAL A 74 5.33 2.20 -21.30
CA VAL A 74 4.87 3.59 -21.11
C VAL A 74 6.06 4.54 -21.14
N ASP A 75 5.92 5.65 -21.88
CA ASP A 75 6.94 6.70 -21.85
C ASP A 75 6.95 7.39 -20.49
N ALA A 76 8.14 7.72 -19.99
CA ALA A 76 8.29 8.25 -18.64
C ALA A 76 7.63 9.63 -18.53
N GLN A 77 6.73 9.79 -17.57
CA GLN A 77 5.96 11.00 -17.33
C GLN A 77 6.22 11.55 -15.92
N PHE A 78 5.97 12.84 -15.73
CA PHE A 78 6.12 13.47 -14.42
C PHE A 78 4.97 13.06 -13.49
N VAL A 79 5.35 12.55 -12.32
CA VAL A 79 4.45 12.21 -11.22
C VAL A 79 5.05 12.83 -9.97
N GLY A 80 4.44 13.90 -9.46
CA GLY A 80 5.06 14.71 -8.42
C GLY A 80 6.38 15.34 -8.92
N ASP A 81 7.47 15.05 -8.23
CA ASP A 81 8.84 15.52 -8.51
C ASP A 81 9.71 14.51 -9.28
N VAL A 82 9.18 13.33 -9.61
CA VAL A 82 9.91 12.27 -10.32
C VAL A 82 9.37 12.00 -11.72
N LYS A 83 10.22 11.49 -12.60
CA LYS A 83 9.85 11.06 -13.97
C LYS A 83 9.87 9.53 -14.07
N VAL A 84 8.71 8.92 -14.22
CA VAL A 84 8.53 7.45 -14.12
C VAL A 84 7.55 6.92 -15.18
N PRO A 85 7.70 5.66 -15.63
CA PRO A 85 6.80 5.03 -16.60
C PRO A 85 5.53 4.47 -15.91
N LEU A 86 4.81 5.35 -15.20
CA LEU A 86 3.60 4.98 -14.46
C LEU A 86 2.42 4.87 -15.43
N LEU A 87 1.77 3.71 -15.48
CA LEU A 87 0.54 3.52 -16.26
C LEU A 87 -0.68 4.07 -15.51
N ARG A 88 -0.78 3.76 -14.20
CA ARG A 88 -1.95 4.10 -13.39
C ARG A 88 -1.70 3.96 -11.90
N ILE A 89 -2.46 4.70 -11.10
CA ILE A 89 -2.64 4.48 -9.67
C ILE A 89 -4.03 3.86 -9.47
N VAL A 90 -4.10 2.76 -8.73
CA VAL A 90 -5.33 2.04 -8.38
C VAL A 90 -5.50 2.10 -6.87
N ASN A 91 -6.56 2.75 -6.40
CA ASN A 91 -6.86 2.78 -4.97
C ASN A 91 -7.30 1.39 -4.50
N ILE A 92 -6.88 1.02 -3.30
CA ILE A 92 -7.34 -0.18 -2.63
C ILE A 92 -8.64 0.17 -1.92
N GLU A 93 -9.69 -0.56 -2.24
CA GLU A 93 -11.02 -0.39 -1.69
C GLU A 93 -11.54 -1.73 -1.18
N GLY A 94 -12.60 -1.69 -0.37
CA GLY A 94 -13.20 -2.89 0.21
C GLY A 94 -12.56 -3.33 1.53
N GLU A 95 -13.03 -4.46 2.03
CA GLU A 95 -12.56 -5.09 3.26
C GLU A 95 -11.82 -6.39 2.93
N TYR A 96 -11.04 -6.90 3.89
CA TYR A 96 -10.34 -8.17 3.74
C TYR A 96 -11.29 -9.30 3.32
N GLY A 97 -10.91 -10.03 2.27
CA GLY A 97 -11.70 -11.11 1.67
C GLY A 97 -12.60 -10.67 0.51
N ASN A 98 -12.78 -9.37 0.27
CA ASN A 98 -13.53 -8.90 -0.89
C ASN A 98 -12.69 -9.01 -2.17
N THR A 99 -13.29 -9.53 -3.24
CA THR A 99 -12.72 -9.40 -4.59
C THR A 99 -13.14 -8.05 -5.16
N VAL A 100 -12.20 -7.13 -5.32
CA VAL A 100 -12.46 -5.81 -5.88
C VAL A 100 -11.97 -5.76 -7.32
N HIS A 101 -12.85 -5.34 -8.23
CA HIS A 101 -12.53 -5.11 -9.62
C HIS A 101 -12.54 -3.61 -9.91
N ALA A 102 -11.39 -3.03 -10.19
CA ALA A 102 -11.28 -1.64 -10.59
C ALA A 102 -11.73 -1.45 -12.05
N SER A 103 -12.95 -0.96 -12.26
CA SER A 103 -13.48 -0.64 -13.60
C SER A 103 -13.30 0.84 -13.93
N PHE A 104 -12.59 1.14 -15.00
CA PHE A 104 -12.30 2.52 -15.40
C PHE A 104 -13.15 2.95 -16.60
N ARG A 105 -14.12 3.83 -16.37
CA ARG A 105 -15.01 4.34 -17.43
C ARG A 105 -14.33 5.34 -18.36
N ASN A 106 -13.42 6.16 -17.82
CA ASN A 106 -12.67 7.16 -18.57
C ASN A 106 -11.22 6.71 -18.74
N LEU A 107 -10.89 6.17 -19.92
CA LEU A 107 -9.53 5.75 -20.24
C LEU A 107 -8.65 6.98 -20.54
N GLN A 108 -7.67 7.23 -19.68
CA GLN A 108 -6.62 8.21 -19.92
C GLN A 108 -5.50 7.50 -20.70
N TYR A 109 -5.28 7.92 -21.94
CA TYR A 109 -4.19 7.41 -22.76
C TYR A 109 -2.88 8.12 -22.42
N VAL A 110 -1.82 7.34 -22.22
CA VAL A 110 -0.45 7.82 -22.07
C VAL A 110 0.37 7.43 -23.30
N PRO A 111 1.45 8.16 -23.64
CA PRO A 111 2.31 7.80 -24.75
C PRO A 111 3.00 6.44 -24.52
N VAL A 112 3.09 5.65 -25.59
CA VAL A 112 3.84 4.40 -25.60
C VAL A 112 5.28 4.71 -26.06
N LYS A 113 6.26 4.21 -25.30
CA LYS A 113 7.70 4.41 -25.53
C LYS A 113 8.23 3.70 -26.78
N VAL A 114 7.63 2.56 -27.11
CA VAL A 114 8.04 1.66 -28.20
C VAL A 114 6.90 1.42 -29.17
N ASN A 115 7.23 1.14 -30.43
CA ASN A 115 6.24 0.82 -31.48
C ASN A 115 6.13 -0.68 -31.78
N SER A 116 6.99 -1.50 -31.17
CA SER A 116 6.99 -2.96 -31.25
C SER A 116 7.52 -3.52 -29.93
N PHE A 117 6.90 -4.60 -29.44
CA PHE A 117 7.27 -5.30 -28.21
C PHE A 117 6.78 -6.75 -28.30
N GLU A 118 7.58 -7.67 -27.77
CA GLU A 118 7.22 -9.09 -27.64
C GLU A 118 6.70 -9.43 -26.24
N THR A 119 7.26 -8.75 -25.23
CA THR A 119 6.93 -8.89 -23.81
C THR A 119 6.55 -7.53 -23.25
N ILE A 120 5.62 -7.51 -22.30
CA ILE A 120 5.28 -6.33 -21.50
C ILE A 120 5.54 -6.68 -20.05
N GLU A 121 6.42 -5.93 -19.40
CA GLU A 121 6.62 -6.04 -17.97
C GLU A 121 5.63 -5.12 -17.23
N VAL A 122 4.99 -5.65 -16.21
CA VAL A 122 4.11 -4.89 -15.31
C VAL A 122 4.61 -5.07 -13.89
N ASN A 123 4.97 -3.95 -13.25
CA ASN A 123 5.39 -3.93 -11.85
C ASN A 123 4.36 -3.15 -11.04
N ILE A 124 3.84 -3.76 -9.96
CA ILE A 124 2.85 -3.15 -9.08
C ILE A 124 3.52 -2.88 -7.73
N LYS A 125 3.47 -1.62 -7.30
CA LYS A 125 4.10 -1.17 -6.04
C LYS A 125 3.10 -0.55 -5.08
N ASN A 126 3.41 -0.58 -3.79
CA ASN A 126 2.66 0.13 -2.74
C ASN A 126 3.11 1.61 -2.63
N ASP A 127 2.50 2.34 -1.70
CA ASP A 127 2.83 3.73 -1.38
C ASP A 127 4.29 3.91 -0.87
N GLN A 128 4.91 2.83 -0.39
CA GLN A 128 6.30 2.78 0.09
C GLN A 128 7.29 2.38 -1.03
N ASN A 129 6.84 2.27 -2.28
CA ASN A 129 7.64 1.87 -3.45
C ASN A 129 8.20 0.43 -3.37
N GLU A 130 7.58 -0.40 -2.55
CA GLU A 130 7.86 -1.84 -2.42
C GLU A 130 6.95 -2.62 -3.37
N ASN A 131 7.42 -3.79 -3.84
CA ASN A 131 6.62 -4.63 -4.73
C ASN A 131 5.43 -5.23 -3.95
N VAL A 132 4.24 -5.16 -4.54
CA VAL A 132 3.05 -5.78 -3.96
C VAL A 132 3.10 -7.29 -4.18
N SER A 133 3.15 -8.04 -3.08
CA SER A 133 3.05 -9.50 -3.10
C SER A 133 1.58 -9.91 -3.05
N PHE A 134 1.08 -10.53 -4.12
CA PHE A 134 -0.26 -11.10 -4.13
C PHE A 134 -0.21 -12.52 -3.54
N GLU A 135 -0.57 -12.69 -2.27
CA GLU A 135 -0.65 -14.01 -1.64
C GLU A 135 -1.83 -14.85 -2.18
N PHE A 136 -2.94 -14.17 -2.51
CA PHE A 136 -4.17 -14.80 -2.99
C PHE A 136 -4.85 -13.92 -4.06
N GLY A 137 -5.73 -14.54 -4.85
CA GLY A 137 -6.55 -13.85 -5.86
C GLY A 137 -5.98 -13.95 -7.28
N LYS A 138 -6.58 -13.18 -8.19
CA LYS A 138 -6.19 -13.11 -9.61
C LYS A 138 -6.04 -11.65 -10.02
N SER A 139 -4.88 -11.32 -10.59
CA SER A 139 -4.63 -10.00 -11.19
C SER A 139 -4.88 -10.07 -12.69
N ILE A 140 -5.70 -9.15 -13.20
CA ILE A 140 -6.01 -9.04 -14.63
C ILE A 140 -5.68 -7.62 -15.08
N ALA A 141 -4.82 -7.49 -16.08
CA ALA A 141 -4.54 -6.23 -16.74
C ALA A 141 -5.10 -6.26 -18.17
N THR A 142 -5.86 -5.24 -18.54
CA THR A 142 -6.35 -5.05 -19.91
C THR A 142 -5.77 -3.75 -20.46
N LEU A 143 -4.96 -3.84 -21.50
CA LEU A 143 -4.30 -2.69 -22.13
C LEU A 143 -5.05 -2.30 -23.40
N HIS A 144 -5.36 -1.01 -23.52
CA HIS A 144 -6.04 -0.46 -24.69
C HIS A 144 -5.08 0.43 -25.48
N PHE A 145 -4.74 0.02 -26.70
CA PHE A 145 -3.85 0.78 -27.57
C PHE A 145 -4.67 1.62 -28.56
N ARG A 146 -4.20 2.84 -28.84
CA ARG A 146 -4.80 3.73 -29.83
C ARG A 146 -3.71 4.51 -30.54
N GLN A 147 -3.74 4.50 -31.87
CA GLN A 147 -2.83 5.34 -32.65
C GLN A 147 -3.04 6.82 -32.34
N LYS A 148 -1.96 7.54 -32.03
CA LYS A 148 -2.02 8.99 -31.85
C LYS A 148 -2.42 9.62 -33.17
N ARG A 149 -3.54 10.36 -33.19
CA ARG A 149 -3.89 11.17 -34.36
C ARG A 149 -2.83 12.27 -34.50
N SER A 150 -2.13 12.29 -35.62
CA SER A 150 -1.22 13.40 -35.92
C SER A 150 -2.06 14.67 -36.04
N GLN A 151 -1.75 15.68 -35.23
CA GLN A 151 -2.32 17.00 -35.36
C GLN A 151 -1.45 17.73 -36.39
N TYR A 152 -1.60 17.38 -37.66
CA TYR A 152 -1.13 18.24 -38.73
C TYR A 152 -2.00 19.50 -38.70
N PHE A 153 -1.47 20.57 -38.12
CA PHE A 153 -2.01 21.91 -38.33
C PHE A 153 -1.76 22.29 -39.79
N ILE A 154 -2.84 22.64 -40.48
CA ILE A 154 -2.85 23.29 -41.80
C ILE A 154 -2.49 24.76 -41.60
#